data_AF-A0A7S3CVX9-F1
#
_entry.id   AF-A0A7S3CVX9-F1
#
_cell.length_a   1.000
_cell.length_b   1.000
_cell.length_c   1.000
_cell.angle_alpha   90.00
_cell.angle_beta   90.00
_cell.angle_gamma   90.00
#
_symmetry.space_group_name_H-M   'P 1'
#
loop_
_entity.id
_entity.type
_entity.pdbx_description
1 polymer ?
#
loop_
_entity_poly.entity_id
_entity_poly.type
_entity_poly.pdbx_seq_one_letter_code
_entity_poly.pdbx_strand_id
1 'polypeptide(L)'
;MSHGIKGHTEEDGLSTAMRLLLHYIGDIHQPLHATSRVDSSYPAGDRGGNEFPLPSVDGAKNLHAVWDSVAYEFTNDYKLPFSESDWKKIGEQAETLVAKHDISESVFDELDFTKWAQESFEISESFVYKDITEGQALPEDYIEKAQEYAEKQIVIGGHRMANLLKTMSLKERVNEFQGEFDSFYPLFLQ
;
A
#
# COMPACT_ATOMS: atom_id res chain seq x y z
N MET A 1 -31.62 -5.72 29.55
CA MET A 1 -30.33 -5.91 28.85
C MET A 1 -30.45 -5.33 27.45
N SER A 2 -29.98 -4.09 27.27
CA SER A 2 -29.89 -3.46 25.95
C SER A 2 -28.59 -3.94 25.31
N HIS A 3 -28.70 -4.79 24.27
CA HIS A 3 -27.57 -5.18 23.41
C HIS A 3 -27.47 -4.26 22.18
N GLY A 4 -27.78 -2.97 22.36
CA GLY A 4 -27.55 -1.99 21.30
C GLY A 4 -26.05 -1.82 21.07
N ILE A 5 -25.61 -2.07 19.83
CA ILE A 5 -24.28 -1.73 19.32
C ILE A 5 -23.92 -0.33 19.83
N LYS A 6 -22.75 -0.16 20.48
CA LYS A 6 -22.25 1.17 20.85
C LYS A 6 -22.31 2.04 19.59
N GLY A 7 -23.10 3.11 19.65
CA GLY A 7 -23.43 3.92 18.47
C GLY A 7 -22.18 4.53 17.88
N HIS A 8 -21.80 4.08 16.69
CA HIS A 8 -20.79 4.75 15.87
C HIS A 8 -21.38 6.07 15.38
N THR A 9 -20.59 7.14 15.47
CA THR A 9 -20.96 8.43 14.89
C THR A 9 -20.73 8.41 13.37
N GLU A 10 -21.25 9.42 12.67
CA GLU A 10 -20.87 9.64 11.27
C GLU A 10 -19.35 9.88 11.14
N GLU A 11 -18.73 10.54 12.13
CA GLU A 11 -17.28 10.76 12.17
C GLU A 11 -16.50 9.44 12.26
N ASP A 12 -16.96 8.50 13.10
CA ASP A 12 -16.35 7.16 13.18
C ASP A 12 -16.46 6.44 11.83
N GLY A 13 -17.63 6.52 11.19
CA GLY A 13 -17.88 5.93 9.87
C GLY A 13 -16.97 6.52 8.79
N LEU A 14 -16.83 7.84 8.73
CA LEU A 14 -15.95 8.54 7.79
C LEU A 14 -14.47 8.23 8.05
N SER A 15 -14.06 8.13 9.32
CA SER A 15 -12.70 7.75 9.70
C SER A 15 -12.36 6.34 9.22
N THR A 16 -13.25 5.37 9.45
CA THR A 16 -13.08 4.00 8.96
C THR A 16 -13.07 3.95 7.44
N ALA A 17 -13.98 4.66 6.77
CA ALA A 17 -14.04 4.70 5.31
C ALA A 17 -12.75 5.26 4.70
N MET A 18 -12.20 6.34 5.27
CA MET A 18 -10.93 6.91 4.82
C MET A 18 -9.78 5.91 4.97
N ARG A 19 -9.65 5.25 6.13
CA ARG A 19 -8.58 4.25 6.34
C ARG A 19 -8.68 3.08 5.37
N LEU A 20 -9.88 2.58 5.11
CA LEU A 20 -10.10 1.51 4.14
C LEU A 20 -9.77 1.97 2.71
N LEU A 21 -10.16 3.19 2.33
CA LEU A 21 -9.81 3.75 1.04
C LEU A 21 -8.29 3.82 0.84
N LEU A 22 -7.56 4.40 1.80
CA LEU A 22 -6.10 4.49 1.74
C LEU A 22 -5.46 3.09 1.67
N HIS A 23 -5.97 2.14 2.44
CA HIS A 23 -5.48 0.75 2.46
C HIS A 23 -5.70 0.06 1.11
N TYR A 24 -6.92 0.07 0.56
CA TYR A 24 -7.23 -0.61 -0.69
C TYR A 24 -6.54 0.02 -1.91
N ILE A 25 -6.25 1.33 -1.88
CA ILE A 25 -5.41 1.94 -2.92
C ILE A 25 -3.97 1.42 -2.81
N GLY A 26 -3.46 1.14 -1.62
CA GLY A 26 -2.18 0.42 -1.47
C GLY A 26 -2.27 -1.00 -2.05
N ASP A 27 -3.26 -1.78 -1.61
CA ASP A 27 -3.42 -3.19 -2.00
C ASP A 27 -3.57 -3.37 -3.51
N ILE A 28 -4.37 -2.54 -4.18
CA ILE A 28 -4.62 -2.68 -5.63
C ILE A 28 -3.36 -2.49 -6.47
N HIS A 29 -2.32 -1.82 -5.94
CA HIS A 29 -1.03 -1.65 -6.60
C HIS A 29 -0.05 -2.82 -6.28
N GLN A 30 -0.38 -3.72 -5.35
CA GLN A 30 0.39 -4.91 -5.05
C GLN A 30 0.00 -6.03 -6.04
N PRO A 31 0.92 -6.50 -6.92
CA PRO A 31 0.62 -7.46 -8.00
C PRO A 31 -0.14 -8.73 -7.59
N LEU A 32 0.14 -9.27 -6.40
CA LEU A 32 -0.47 -10.49 -5.85
C LEU A 32 -1.82 -10.25 -5.15
N HIS A 33 -2.25 -9.00 -4.95
CA HIS A 33 -3.62 -8.69 -4.53
C HIS A 33 -4.59 -8.63 -5.71
N ALA A 34 -4.08 -8.44 -6.93
CA ALA A 34 -4.88 -8.41 -8.17
C ALA A 34 -4.94 -9.76 -8.90
N THR A 35 -4.25 -10.80 -8.42
CA THR A 35 -4.04 -12.05 -9.18
C THR A 35 -4.12 -13.30 -8.32
N SER A 36 -4.29 -14.45 -8.99
CA SER A 36 -3.98 -15.76 -8.43
C SER A 36 -3.49 -16.68 -9.53
N ARG A 37 -2.38 -17.40 -9.29
CA ARG A 37 -1.84 -18.36 -10.24
C ARG A 37 -2.73 -19.59 -10.28
N VAL A 38 -3.16 -19.97 -11.49
CA VAL A 38 -3.95 -21.18 -11.76
C VAL A 38 -3.13 -22.12 -12.64
N ASP A 39 -2.93 -23.35 -12.17
CA ASP A 39 -2.26 -24.41 -12.91
C ASP A 39 -2.78 -25.81 -12.47
N SER A 40 -2.12 -26.88 -12.90
CA SER A 40 -2.53 -28.25 -12.54
C SER A 40 -2.43 -28.56 -11.04
N SER A 41 -1.53 -27.89 -10.33
CA SER A 41 -1.35 -28.02 -8.87
C SER A 41 -2.33 -27.12 -8.12
N TYR A 42 -2.67 -25.96 -8.70
CA TYR A 42 -3.57 -24.94 -8.12
C TYR A 42 -4.78 -24.66 -9.02
N PRO A 43 -5.71 -25.61 -9.23
CA PRO A 43 -6.83 -25.43 -10.16
C PRO A 43 -7.85 -24.37 -9.71
N ALA A 44 -7.87 -24.02 -8.42
CA ALA A 44 -8.72 -22.97 -7.86
C ALA A 44 -7.98 -21.64 -7.61
N GLY A 45 -6.70 -21.56 -7.99
CA GLY A 45 -5.81 -20.46 -7.63
C GLY A 45 -5.00 -20.75 -6.37
N ASP A 46 -3.79 -20.19 -6.31
CA ASP A 46 -2.86 -20.23 -5.18
C ASP A 46 -3.07 -19.13 -4.11
N ARG A 47 -4.22 -18.44 -4.18
CA ARG A 47 -4.62 -17.33 -3.29
C ARG A 47 -3.61 -16.17 -3.33
N GLY A 48 -3.22 -15.76 -4.53
CA GLY A 48 -2.28 -14.66 -4.76
C GLY A 48 -0.90 -14.96 -4.17
N GLY A 49 -0.36 -16.15 -4.39
CA GLY A 49 0.97 -16.54 -3.89
C GLY A 49 1.02 -16.93 -2.41
N ASN A 50 -0.12 -16.94 -1.70
CA ASN A 50 -0.16 -17.42 -0.30
C ASN A 50 0.15 -18.92 -0.19
N GLU A 51 -0.19 -19.70 -1.23
CA GLU A 51 0.09 -21.12 -1.31
C GLU A 51 1.40 -21.46 -2.06
N PHE A 52 2.23 -20.45 -2.33
CA PHE A 52 3.60 -20.61 -2.83
C PHE A 52 4.57 -20.51 -1.64
N PRO A 53 4.96 -21.63 -1.00
CA PRO A 53 5.81 -21.60 0.19
C PRO A 53 7.24 -21.18 -0.15
N LEU A 54 7.90 -20.47 0.76
CA LEU A 54 9.31 -20.07 0.68
C LEU A 54 10.00 -20.28 2.04
N PRO A 55 11.34 -20.44 2.08
CA PRO A 55 12.09 -20.35 3.33
C PRO A 55 11.80 -19.02 4.04
N SER A 56 11.56 -19.07 5.35
CA SER A 56 11.19 -17.88 6.12
C SER A 56 12.38 -16.91 6.23
N VAL A 57 12.18 -15.67 5.81
CA VAL A 57 13.10 -14.54 6.02
C VAL A 57 12.30 -13.40 6.64
N ASP A 58 12.72 -12.94 7.82
CA ASP A 58 12.07 -11.85 8.57
C ASP A 58 10.53 -11.99 8.70
N GLY A 59 10.05 -13.22 8.84
CA GLY A 59 8.63 -13.55 8.99
C GLY A 59 7.87 -13.79 7.68
N ALA A 60 8.40 -13.38 6.53
CA ALA A 60 7.84 -13.70 5.22
C ALA A 60 8.20 -15.15 4.83
N LYS A 61 7.18 -15.99 4.67
CA LYS A 61 7.32 -17.46 4.47
C LYS A 61 6.59 -17.99 3.23
N ASN A 62 6.01 -17.11 2.43
CA ASN A 62 5.35 -17.41 1.17
C ASN A 62 5.50 -16.21 0.24
N LEU A 63 5.26 -16.42 -1.05
CA LEU A 63 5.49 -15.38 -2.05
C LEU A 63 4.65 -14.12 -1.80
N HIS A 64 3.40 -14.27 -1.34
CA HIS A 64 2.56 -13.13 -0.99
C HIS A 64 3.19 -12.22 0.06
N ALA A 65 3.63 -12.78 1.18
CA ALA A 65 4.26 -12.04 2.27
C ALA A 65 5.60 -11.40 1.84
N VAL A 66 6.31 -12.01 0.89
CA VAL A 66 7.52 -11.41 0.31
C VAL A 66 7.16 -10.13 -0.45
N TRP A 67 6.12 -10.16 -1.29
CA TRP A 67 5.69 -8.97 -2.04
C TRP A 67 5.07 -7.89 -1.13
N ASP A 68 4.32 -8.27 -0.09
CA ASP A 68 3.80 -7.32 0.91
C ASP A 68 4.93 -6.60 1.68
N SER A 69 6.10 -7.22 1.81
CA SER A 69 7.28 -6.65 2.48
C SER A 69 8.28 -5.99 1.54
N VAL A 70 7.87 -5.70 0.30
CA VAL A 70 8.74 -5.10 -0.74
C VAL A 70 9.98 -5.96 -0.94
N ALA A 71 9.76 -7.26 -1.15
CA ALA A 71 10.82 -8.26 -1.30
C ALA A 71 11.89 -8.15 -0.19
N TYR A 72 11.42 -8.23 1.06
CA TYR A 72 12.20 -8.15 2.29
C TYR A 72 12.80 -6.77 2.64
N GLU A 73 12.60 -5.74 1.81
CA GLU A 73 13.14 -4.41 2.09
C GLU A 73 12.45 -3.74 3.29
N PHE A 74 11.14 -3.90 3.42
CA PHE A 74 10.33 -3.29 4.48
C PHE A 74 9.65 -4.35 5.34
N THR A 75 10.41 -4.91 6.28
CA THR A 75 9.97 -5.96 7.22
C THR A 75 9.74 -5.46 8.65
N ASN A 76 9.94 -4.16 8.89
CA ASN A 76 9.84 -3.58 10.23
C ASN A 76 8.39 -3.30 10.63
N ASP A 77 7.93 -3.92 11.72
CA ASP A 77 6.68 -3.56 12.38
C ASP A 77 6.87 -2.31 13.25
N TYR A 78 6.15 -1.25 12.92
CA TYR A 78 6.11 -0.04 13.73
C TYR A 78 5.11 -0.18 14.87
N LYS A 79 5.48 0.35 16.05
CA LYS A 79 4.54 0.49 17.16
C LYS A 79 3.61 1.67 16.90
N LEU A 80 2.30 1.44 16.97
CA LEU A 80 1.30 2.50 16.88
C LEU A 80 0.93 3.07 18.26
N PRO A 81 0.59 4.39 18.36
CA PRO A 81 0.73 5.39 17.31
C PRO A 81 2.21 5.67 17.01
N PHE A 82 2.51 6.02 15.75
CA PHE A 82 3.86 6.36 15.30
C PHE A 82 4.46 7.48 16.16
N SER A 83 5.72 7.32 16.55
CA SER A 83 6.50 8.38 17.16
C SER A 83 6.90 9.45 16.12
N GLU A 84 7.35 10.62 16.59
CA GLU A 84 7.91 11.64 15.68
C GLU A 84 9.08 11.11 14.86
N SER A 85 9.92 10.25 15.44
CA SER A 85 11.01 9.59 14.73
C SER A 85 10.52 8.61 13.68
N ASP A 86 9.42 7.89 13.93
CA ASP A 86 8.84 6.98 12.94
C ASP A 86 8.29 7.77 11.75
N TRP A 87 7.54 8.84 12.03
CA TRP A 87 7.03 9.73 10.98
C TRP A 87 8.14 10.33 10.12
N LYS A 88 9.22 10.81 10.77
CA LYS A 88 10.38 11.35 10.06
C LYS A 88 11.02 10.28 9.15
N LYS A 89 11.26 9.08 9.69
CA LYS A 89 11.87 7.98 8.94
C LYS A 89 11.02 7.57 7.74
N ILE A 90 9.71 7.40 7.93
CA ILE A 90 8.77 7.05 6.85
C ILE A 90 8.73 8.15 5.78
N GLY A 91 8.74 9.42 6.19
CA GLY A 91 8.82 10.56 5.27
C GLY A 91 10.09 10.56 4.42
N GLU A 92 11.26 10.39 5.05
CA GLU A 92 12.55 10.30 4.36
C GLU A 92 12.62 9.11 3.40
N GLN A 93 12.02 7.96 3.77
CA GLN A 93 11.89 6.80 2.89
C GLN A 93 11.01 7.11 1.69
N ALA A 94 9.85 7.73 1.89
CA ALA A 94 8.96 8.11 0.79
C ALA A 94 9.63 9.10 -0.18
N GLU A 95 10.33 10.11 0.34
CA GLU A 95 11.11 11.06 -0.48
C GLU A 95 12.20 10.34 -1.29
N THR A 96 12.88 9.37 -0.68
CA THR A 96 13.90 8.56 -1.37
C THR A 96 13.30 7.74 -2.50
N LEU A 97 12.15 7.08 -2.28
CA LEU A 97 11.47 6.29 -3.30
C LEU A 97 11.00 7.17 -4.48
N VAL A 98 10.40 8.32 -4.20
CA VAL A 98 9.96 9.27 -5.22
C VAL A 98 11.16 9.79 -6.03
N ALA A 99 12.27 10.10 -5.38
CA ALA A 99 13.49 10.56 -6.06
C ALA A 99 14.18 9.46 -6.89
N LYS A 100 14.07 8.19 -6.46
CA LYS A 100 14.67 7.03 -7.13
C LYS A 100 13.97 6.68 -8.45
N HIS A 101 12.65 6.89 -8.52
CA HIS A 101 11.81 6.44 -9.63
C HIS A 101 11.25 7.61 -10.45
N ASP A 102 11.83 7.85 -11.62
CA ASP A 102 11.33 8.84 -12.58
C ASP A 102 10.11 8.29 -13.33
N ILE A 103 8.91 8.71 -12.90
CA ILE A 103 7.62 8.27 -13.46
C ILE A 103 6.88 9.50 -13.97
N SER A 104 6.35 9.40 -15.19
CA SER A 104 5.60 10.50 -15.81
C SER A 104 4.35 10.85 -15.01
N GLU A 105 4.09 12.16 -14.82
CA GLU A 105 2.88 12.66 -14.15
C GLU A 105 1.58 12.09 -14.74
N SER A 106 1.54 11.81 -16.04
CA SER A 106 0.37 11.22 -16.70
C SER A 106 -0.04 9.85 -16.15
N VAL A 107 0.90 9.08 -15.58
CA VAL A 107 0.61 7.81 -14.89
C VAL A 107 -0.18 8.05 -13.60
N PHE A 108 0.11 9.16 -12.90
CA PHE A 108 -0.50 9.52 -11.63
C PHE A 108 -1.92 10.09 -11.77
N ASP A 109 -2.27 10.59 -12.97
CA ASP A 109 -3.57 11.17 -13.28
C ASP A 109 -4.62 10.12 -13.70
N GLU A 110 -4.19 8.87 -13.95
CA GLU A 110 -5.11 7.77 -14.19
C GLU A 110 -5.84 7.40 -12.89
N LEU A 111 -7.17 7.54 -12.86
CA LEU A 111 -8.02 7.28 -11.69
C LEU A 111 -9.01 6.11 -11.90
N ASP A 112 -8.89 5.36 -13.00
CA ASP A 112 -9.67 4.14 -13.23
C ASP A 112 -9.07 2.95 -12.47
N PHE A 113 -9.75 2.53 -11.40
CA PHE A 113 -9.35 1.38 -10.58
C PHE A 113 -9.22 0.07 -11.38
N THR A 114 -9.97 -0.10 -12.47
CA THR A 114 -9.85 -1.31 -13.31
C THR A 114 -8.51 -1.35 -14.02
N LYS A 115 -7.99 -0.18 -14.44
CA LYS A 115 -6.65 -0.09 -15.04
C LYS A 115 -5.56 -0.34 -14.00
N TRP A 116 -5.71 0.16 -12.78
CA TRP A 116 -4.73 -0.10 -11.72
C TRP A 116 -4.62 -1.61 -11.43
N ALA A 117 -5.75 -2.30 -11.29
CA ALA A 117 -5.75 -3.75 -11.12
C ALA A 117 -5.14 -4.49 -12.33
N GLN A 118 -5.42 -4.03 -13.54
CA GLN A 118 -4.85 -4.59 -14.78
C GLN A 118 -3.32 -4.43 -14.84
N GLU A 119 -2.79 -3.27 -14.46
CA GLU A 119 -1.34 -3.03 -14.39
C GLU A 119 -0.66 -3.96 -13.37
N SER A 120 -1.28 -4.15 -12.19
CA SER A 120 -0.80 -5.12 -11.19
C SER A 120 -0.88 -6.57 -11.69
N PHE A 121 -1.92 -6.92 -12.46
CA PHE A 121 -2.00 -8.22 -13.13
C PHE A 121 -0.87 -8.43 -14.15
N GLU A 122 -0.56 -7.41 -14.95
CA GLU A 122 0.50 -7.48 -15.97
C GLU A 122 1.89 -7.70 -15.36
N ILE A 123 2.17 -7.11 -14.19
CA ILE A 123 3.41 -7.38 -13.43
C ILE A 123 3.43 -8.85 -12.98
N SER A 124 2.31 -9.35 -12.46
CA SER A 124 2.19 -10.75 -12.04
C SER A 124 2.40 -11.74 -13.17
N GLU A 125 1.78 -11.50 -14.32
CA GLU A 125 1.88 -12.35 -15.50
C GLU A 125 3.30 -12.36 -16.07
N SER A 126 3.94 -11.18 -16.14
CA SER A 126 5.24 -11.00 -16.79
C SER A 126 6.42 -11.41 -15.92
N PHE A 127 6.31 -11.30 -14.59
CA PHE A 127 7.46 -11.41 -13.69
C PHE A 127 7.25 -12.25 -12.43
N VAL A 128 6.18 -12.03 -11.66
CA VAL A 128 6.07 -12.51 -10.25
C VAL A 128 6.37 -14.00 -10.09
N TYR A 129 5.87 -14.85 -11.00
CA TYR A 129 6.03 -16.31 -10.92
C TYR A 129 7.12 -16.89 -11.85
N LYS A 130 7.92 -16.05 -12.51
CA LYS A 130 8.93 -16.51 -13.48
C LYS A 130 10.19 -17.01 -12.77
N ASP A 131 10.69 -18.14 -13.24
CA ASP A 131 12.00 -18.70 -12.87
C ASP A 131 12.24 -18.89 -11.35
N ILE A 132 11.17 -19.01 -10.57
CA ILE A 132 11.18 -19.33 -9.14
C ILE A 132 10.52 -20.68 -8.87
N THR A 133 10.95 -21.35 -7.80
CA THR A 133 10.44 -22.68 -7.42
C THR A 133 9.98 -22.67 -5.97
N GLU A 134 8.82 -23.28 -5.72
CA GLU A 134 8.27 -23.42 -4.36
C GLU A 134 9.25 -24.14 -3.43
N GLY A 135 9.32 -23.66 -2.20
CA GLY A 135 10.19 -24.18 -1.14
C GLY A 135 11.67 -23.83 -1.31
N GLN A 136 12.06 -23.16 -2.40
CA GLN A 136 13.43 -22.68 -2.61
C GLN A 136 13.57 -21.21 -2.23
N ALA A 137 14.78 -20.80 -1.84
CA ALA A 137 15.08 -19.38 -1.64
C ALA A 137 14.98 -18.64 -2.98
N LEU A 138 14.49 -17.40 -2.93
CA LEU A 138 14.42 -16.55 -4.12
C LEU A 138 15.84 -16.17 -4.57
N PRO A 139 16.13 -16.21 -5.89
CA PRO A 139 17.37 -15.67 -6.44
C PRO A 139 17.57 -14.19 -6.11
N GLU A 140 18.82 -13.74 -6.00
CA GLU A 140 19.15 -12.35 -5.68
C GLU A 140 18.65 -11.37 -6.75
N ASP A 141 18.79 -11.72 -8.03
CA ASP A 141 18.30 -10.94 -9.17
C ASP A 141 16.76 -10.86 -9.20
N TYR A 142 16.06 -11.91 -8.76
CA TYR A 142 14.62 -11.83 -8.55
C TYR A 142 14.27 -10.82 -7.45
N ILE A 143 14.97 -10.85 -6.31
CA ILE A 143 14.71 -9.94 -5.18
C ILE A 143 14.93 -8.49 -5.62
N GLU A 144 16.06 -8.19 -6.25
CA GLU A 144 16.36 -6.84 -6.76
C GLU A 144 15.29 -6.33 -7.73
N LYS A 145 14.83 -7.20 -8.65
CA LYS A 145 13.82 -6.82 -9.62
C LYS A 145 12.42 -6.69 -9.00
N ALA A 146 12.10 -7.52 -8.02
CA ALA A 146 10.85 -7.42 -7.26
C ALA A 146 10.80 -6.13 -6.44
N GLN A 147 11.90 -5.73 -5.81
CA GLN A 147 12.04 -4.43 -5.13
C GLN A 147 11.78 -3.29 -6.12
N GLU A 148 12.43 -3.31 -7.30
CA GLU A 148 12.22 -2.27 -8.32
C GLU A 148 10.73 -2.13 -8.73
N TYR A 149 10.01 -3.24 -8.92
CA TYR A 149 8.59 -3.21 -9.23
C TYR A 149 7.74 -2.71 -8.05
N ALA A 150 7.97 -3.24 -6.85
CA ALA A 150 7.20 -2.90 -5.66
C ALA A 150 7.38 -1.43 -5.26
N GLU A 151 8.61 -0.91 -5.29
CA GLU A 151 8.89 0.50 -5.04
C GLU A 151 8.19 1.42 -6.06
N LYS A 152 8.22 1.08 -7.36
CA LYS A 152 7.49 1.83 -8.40
C LYS A 152 5.99 1.85 -8.11
N GLN A 153 5.42 0.72 -7.73
CA GLN A 153 4.01 0.61 -7.38
C GLN A 153 3.65 1.42 -6.13
N ILE A 154 4.54 1.50 -5.14
CA ILE A 154 4.37 2.38 -3.97
C ILE A 154 4.32 3.85 -4.41
N VAL A 155 5.24 4.29 -5.27
CA VAL A 155 5.27 5.67 -5.78
C VAL A 155 3.99 5.98 -6.56
N ILE A 156 3.63 5.11 -7.52
CA ILE A 156 2.43 5.26 -8.35
C ILE A 156 1.17 5.30 -7.47
N GLY A 157 1.01 4.34 -6.56
CA GLY A 157 -0.13 4.24 -5.67
C GLY A 157 -0.27 5.45 -4.74
N GLY A 158 0.84 5.92 -4.17
CA GLY A 158 0.86 7.12 -3.33
C GLY A 158 0.43 8.39 -4.08
N HIS A 159 0.91 8.59 -5.31
CA HIS A 159 0.53 9.74 -6.14
C HIS A 159 -0.93 9.66 -6.62
N ARG A 160 -1.38 8.49 -7.09
CA ARG A 160 -2.79 8.26 -7.47
C ARG A 160 -3.73 8.45 -6.30
N MET A 161 -3.36 7.98 -5.10
CA MET A 161 -4.08 8.23 -3.86
C MET A 161 -4.22 9.73 -3.60
N ALA A 162 -3.12 10.48 -3.66
CA ALA A 162 -3.15 11.93 -3.45
C ALA A 162 -4.03 12.64 -4.48
N ASN A 163 -3.97 12.23 -5.75
CA ASN A 163 -4.78 12.79 -6.82
C ASN A 163 -6.27 12.45 -6.66
N LEU A 164 -6.61 11.21 -6.30
CA LEU A 164 -7.98 10.81 -6.00
C LEU A 164 -8.56 11.63 -4.84
N LEU A 165 -7.81 11.80 -3.74
CA LEU A 165 -8.26 12.58 -2.59
C LEU A 165 -8.57 14.05 -2.95
N LYS A 166 -7.83 14.65 -3.89
CA LYS A 166 -8.11 16.01 -4.39
C LYS A 166 -9.43 16.10 -5.16
N THR A 167 -9.90 15.00 -5.76
CA THR A 167 -11.21 14.95 -6.43
C THR A 167 -12.38 14.84 -5.46
N MET A 168 -12.12 14.38 -4.23
CA MET A 168 -13.16 14.21 -3.22
C MET A 168 -13.55 15.56 -2.63
N SER A 169 -14.86 15.80 -2.50
CA SER A 169 -15.35 16.93 -1.71
C SER A 169 -15.17 16.64 -0.23
N LEU A 170 -13.98 16.92 0.30
CA LEU A 170 -13.68 16.84 1.74
C LEU A 170 -14.20 18.08 2.50
N LYS A 171 -14.84 19.03 1.79
CA LYS A 171 -15.40 20.26 2.36
C LYS A 171 -16.90 20.14 2.60
N GLU A 172 -17.25 19.86 3.84
CA GLU A 172 -18.42 20.47 4.51
C GLU A 172 -18.31 20.55 6.06
N ARG A 173 -17.19 20.14 6.68
CA ARG A 173 -17.00 20.21 8.15
C ARG A 173 -15.79 21.00 8.66
N VAL A 174 -15.16 21.84 7.83
CA VAL A 174 -14.05 22.71 8.29
C VAL A 174 -14.56 23.89 9.16
N ASN A 175 -15.83 24.28 9.04
CA ASN A 175 -16.38 25.42 9.78
C ASN A 175 -16.79 25.11 11.24
N GLU A 176 -16.71 23.85 11.70
CA GLU A 176 -16.96 23.50 13.11
C GLU A 176 -15.68 23.46 13.97
N PHE A 177 -14.49 23.37 13.34
CA PHE A 177 -13.20 23.29 14.04
C PHE A 177 -12.43 24.61 14.15
N GLN A 178 -12.97 25.72 13.62
CA GLN A 178 -12.36 27.05 13.72
C GLN A 178 -12.41 27.64 15.14
N GLY A 179 -13.10 27.00 16.10
CA GLY A 179 -13.16 27.47 17.49
C GLY A 179 -11.97 27.09 18.38
N GLU A 180 -11.16 26.08 18.01
CA GLU A 180 -10.07 25.57 18.88
C GLU A 180 -8.65 25.81 18.32
N PHE A 181 -8.50 26.07 17.01
CA PHE A 181 -7.20 26.27 16.38
C PHE A 181 -6.57 27.66 16.61
N ASP A 182 -7.34 28.66 17.03
CA ASP A 182 -6.84 30.02 17.32
C ASP A 182 -6.03 30.11 18.63
N SER A 183 -5.91 29.02 19.40
CA SER A 183 -5.20 29.01 20.69
C SER A 183 -3.74 28.54 20.62
N PHE A 184 -3.24 28.09 19.46
CA PHE A 184 -1.93 27.41 19.35
C PHE A 184 -0.93 27.96 18.32
N TYR A 185 -1.05 29.21 17.86
CA TYR A 185 0.03 29.88 17.13
C TYR A 185 0.28 31.31 17.64
N PRO A 186 1.46 31.56 18.22
CA PRO A 186 2.21 32.74 17.83
C PRO A 186 3.68 32.36 17.65
N LEU A 187 4.11 32.15 16.41
CA LEU A 187 5.50 32.35 15.95
C LEU A 187 5.63 31.75 14.55
N PHE A 188 5.40 32.57 13.52
CA PHE A 188 6.14 32.55 12.25
C PHE A 188 5.55 33.64 11.38
N LEU A 189 5.86 34.90 11.74
CA LEU A 189 5.89 36.07 10.84
C LEU A 189 6.54 37.23 11.62
N GLN A 190 7.88 37.17 11.71
CA GLN A 190 8.77 38.33 11.72
C GLN A 190 10.02 37.95 10.94
#